data_AF-A0A061FAY8-F1
#
_entry.id   AF-A0A061FAY8-F1
#
_cell.length_a   1.000
_cell.length_b   1.000
_cell.length_c   1.000
_cell.angle_alpha   90.00
_cell.angle_beta   90.00
_cell.angle_gamma   90.00
#
_symmetry.space_group_name_H-M   'P 1'
#
loop_
_entity.id
_entity.type
_entity.pdbx_description
1 polymer ?
#
loop_
_entity_poly.entity_id
_entity_poly.type
_entity_poly.pdbx_seq_one_letter_code
_entity_poly.pdbx_strand_id
1 'polypeptide(L)'
;MEKANAGEEGGQEKWKLICCAREKENVRKGLAEWQSLRCATKLEEAGIQFMINSIKKRDVMSLFDISFTDATMKIPTFVVEDCNTKRLFRNLIAYELYEEGSTYVIDYVTLMDSLINSAKDVQSLRFHGIMENIG
;
A
#
# COMPACT_ATOMS: atom_id res chain seq x y z
N MET A 1 -39.61 27.73 -14.94
CA MET A 1 -40.66 26.89 -14.33
C MET A 1 -40.32 25.48 -14.79
N GLU A 2 -40.01 24.50 -13.96
CA GLU A 2 -40.43 24.22 -12.58
C GLU A 2 -39.32 23.44 -11.87
N LYS A 3 -39.22 23.61 -10.55
CA LYS A 3 -38.27 22.91 -9.68
C LYS A 3 -38.86 21.56 -9.24
N ALA A 4 -37.99 20.58 -9.01
CA ALA A 4 -38.13 19.64 -7.91
C ALA A 4 -36.76 19.42 -7.27
N ASN A 5 -36.73 19.33 -5.95
CA ASN A 5 -35.60 19.55 -5.07
C ASN A 5 -35.29 18.27 -4.27
N ALA A 6 -34.04 18.21 -3.80
CA ALA A 6 -33.54 17.45 -2.65
C ALA A 6 -33.51 15.91 -2.72
N GLY A 7 -32.27 15.43 -2.84
CA GLY A 7 -31.81 14.12 -2.40
C GLY A 7 -30.29 14.15 -2.35
N GLU A 8 -29.73 14.78 -1.33
CA GLU A 8 -28.31 14.66 -1.00
C GLU A 8 -28.04 13.20 -0.63
N GLU A 9 -27.44 12.44 -1.54
CA GLU A 9 -26.66 11.27 -1.18
C GLU A 9 -25.20 11.64 -1.44
N GLY A 10 -24.53 12.05 -0.36
CA GLY A 10 -23.08 12.10 -0.29
C GLY A 10 -22.53 10.68 -0.49
N GLY A 11 -22.39 10.29 -1.75
CA GLY A 11 -21.68 9.08 -2.15
C GLY A 11 -20.22 9.27 -1.78
N GLN A 12 -19.84 8.83 -0.58
CA GLN A 12 -18.45 8.72 -0.18
C GLN A 12 -17.76 7.78 -1.18
N GLU A 13 -16.91 8.34 -2.03
CA GLU A 13 -16.05 7.57 -2.91
C GLU A 13 -15.07 6.75 -2.04
N LYS A 14 -15.45 5.50 -1.82
CA LYS A 14 -14.62 4.51 -1.13
C LYS A 14 -13.52 4.08 -2.09
N TRP A 15 -12.40 4.79 -2.08
CA TRP A 15 -11.20 4.42 -2.82
C TRP A 15 -10.54 3.19 -2.19
N LYS A 16 -11.05 2.00 -2.49
CA LYS A 16 -10.35 0.77 -2.12
C LYS A 16 -9.10 0.68 -3.02
N LEU A 17 -7.96 1.17 -2.53
CA LEU A 17 -6.65 0.86 -3.08
C LEU A 17 -6.35 -0.62 -2.80
N ILE A 18 -7.11 -1.52 -3.44
CA ILE A 18 -6.60 -2.86 -3.67
C ILE A 18 -5.39 -2.64 -4.58
N CYS A 19 -4.23 -3.20 -4.23
CA CYS A 19 -3.16 -3.42 -5.20
C CYS A 19 -3.77 -4.29 -6.31
N CYS A 20 -4.44 -3.69 -7.30
CA CYS A 20 -5.10 -4.42 -8.36
C CYS A 20 -3.99 -4.99 -9.24
N ALA A 21 -3.96 -6.30 -9.41
CA ALA A 21 -3.22 -6.93 -10.51
C ALA A 21 -3.45 -6.13 -11.80
N ARG A 22 -2.44 -5.39 -12.26
CA ARG A 22 -2.49 -4.70 -13.55
C ARG A 22 -2.02 -5.66 -14.62
N GLU A 23 -2.73 -5.72 -15.74
CA GLU A 23 -2.24 -6.38 -16.96
C GLU A 23 -0.95 -5.69 -17.43
N LYS A 24 0.04 -6.48 -17.90
CA LYS A 24 1.45 -6.08 -18.11
C LYS A 24 1.66 -4.82 -18.97
N GLU A 25 0.70 -4.43 -19.81
CA GLU A 25 0.80 -3.25 -20.69
C GLU A 25 0.91 -1.92 -19.91
N ASN A 26 0.48 -1.88 -18.64
CA ASN A 26 0.49 -0.66 -17.82
C ASN A 26 1.56 -0.61 -16.72
N VAL A 27 2.51 -1.57 -16.68
CA VAL A 27 3.56 -1.62 -15.64
C VAL A 27 4.35 -0.30 -15.55
N ARG A 28 4.75 0.26 -16.70
CA ARG A 28 5.49 1.54 -16.74
C ARG A 28 4.67 2.73 -16.25
N LYS A 29 3.37 2.72 -16.52
CA LYS A 29 2.44 3.79 -16.13
C LYS A 29 2.12 3.73 -14.62
N GLY A 30 1.91 2.52 -14.10
CA GLY A 30 1.70 2.30 -12.65
C GLY A 30 2.92 2.61 -11.81
N LEU A 31 4.12 2.25 -12.28
CA LEU A 31 5.38 2.61 -11.62
C LEU A 31 5.50 4.13 -11.45
N ALA A 32 5.15 4.91 -12.48
CA ALA A 32 5.18 6.37 -12.43
C ALA A 32 4.11 6.97 -11.50
N GLU A 33 2.94 6.35 -11.40
CA GLU A 33 1.87 6.78 -10.48
C GLU A 33 2.26 6.61 -9.01
N TRP A 34 2.89 5.48 -8.66
CA TRP A 34 3.36 5.22 -7.30
C TRP A 34 4.58 6.08 -6.93
N GLN A 35 5.49 6.35 -7.88
CA GLN A 35 6.62 7.27 -7.68
C GLN A 35 6.19 8.72 -7.38
N SER A 36 4.93 9.08 -7.62
CA SER A 36 4.35 10.38 -7.26
C SER A 36 3.85 10.42 -5.81
N LEU A 37 3.77 9.27 -5.12
CA LEU A 37 3.34 9.20 -3.74
C LEU A 37 4.38 9.85 -2.82
N ARG A 38 3.90 10.65 -1.86
CA ARG A 38 4.77 11.24 -0.85
C ARG A 38 5.20 10.18 0.17
N CYS A 39 6.36 10.38 0.80
CA CYS A 39 6.82 9.49 1.87
C CYS A 39 5.90 9.52 3.09
N ALA A 40 6.03 8.51 3.96
CA ALA A 40 5.17 8.32 5.12
C ALA A 40 5.04 9.61 5.96
N THR A 41 6.15 10.25 6.31
CA THR A 41 6.11 11.48 7.13
C THR A 41 5.44 12.65 6.43
N LYS A 42 5.55 12.77 5.10
CA LYS A 42 4.87 13.82 4.32
C LYS A 42 3.38 13.55 4.17
N LEU A 43 2.96 12.29 4.16
CA LEU A 43 1.55 11.91 4.19
C LEU A 43 0.96 12.23 5.57
N GLU A 44 1.69 11.94 6.66
CA GLU A 44 1.28 12.33 8.02
C GLU A 44 1.13 13.84 8.17
N GLU A 45 2.11 14.62 7.68
CA GLU A 45 2.04 16.08 7.65
C GLU A 45 0.83 16.60 6.85
N ALA A 46 0.36 15.84 5.87
CA ALA A 46 -0.83 16.14 5.08
C ALA A 46 -2.15 15.66 5.72
N GLY A 47 -2.09 15.08 6.93
CA GLY A 47 -3.26 14.62 7.68
C GLY A 47 -3.66 13.16 7.42
N ILE A 48 -2.84 12.38 6.71
CA ILE A 48 -3.08 10.96 6.50
C ILE A 48 -2.60 10.16 7.72
N GLN A 49 -3.46 9.30 8.25
CA GLN A 49 -3.16 8.44 9.39
C GLN A 49 -2.70 7.05 8.93
N PHE A 50 -1.73 6.49 9.63
CA PHE A 50 -1.26 5.13 9.42
C PHE A 50 -1.82 4.20 10.50
N MET A 51 -2.33 3.03 10.10
CA MET A 51 -2.84 2.03 11.03
C MET A 51 -2.46 0.62 10.57
N ILE A 52 -2.32 -0.30 11.53
CA ILE A 52 -2.13 -1.71 11.21
C ILE A 52 -3.44 -2.28 10.67
N ASN A 53 -3.36 -2.99 9.55
CA ASN A 53 -4.49 -3.81 9.11
C ASN A 53 -4.62 -5.06 10.01
N SER A 54 -5.36 -4.92 11.11
CA SER A 54 -5.58 -5.95 12.12
C SER A 54 -6.87 -6.74 11.85
N ILE A 55 -6.87 -7.66 10.89
CA ILE A 55 -7.99 -8.59 10.74
C ILE A 55 -7.72 -9.86 11.58
N LYS A 56 -8.77 -10.41 12.18
CA LYS A 56 -8.71 -11.46 13.22
C LYS A 56 -7.89 -12.67 12.76
N LYS A 57 -7.15 -13.27 13.69
CA LYS A 57 -6.23 -14.44 13.65
C LYS A 57 -6.63 -15.68 12.79
N ARG A 58 -7.77 -15.70 12.11
CA ARG A 58 -8.28 -16.85 11.34
C ARG A 58 -8.12 -16.71 9.83
N ASP A 59 -7.83 -15.50 9.34
CA ASP A 59 -7.56 -15.28 7.91
C ASP A 59 -6.05 -15.18 7.70
N VAL A 60 -5.54 -15.86 6.66
CA VAL A 60 -4.15 -15.69 6.22
C VAL A 60 -4.03 -14.25 5.70
N MET A 61 -3.36 -13.37 6.44
CA MET A 61 -3.11 -12.00 5.98
C MET A 61 -2.23 -12.06 4.73
N SER A 62 -2.77 -11.60 3.60
CA SER A 62 -1.91 -11.28 2.46
C SER A 62 -1.04 -10.08 2.83
N LEU A 63 0.27 -10.17 2.62
CA LEU A 63 1.20 -9.03 2.76
C LEU A 63 0.75 -7.81 1.95
N PHE A 64 -0.10 -8.02 0.95
CA PHE A 64 -0.56 -7.04 -0.02
C PHE A 64 -1.94 -6.45 0.31
N ASP A 65 -2.57 -6.81 1.44
CA ASP A 65 -3.90 -6.29 1.82
C ASP A 65 -3.81 -4.87 2.42
N ILE A 66 -3.54 -3.91 1.55
CA ILE A 66 -3.45 -2.49 1.88
C ILE A 66 -4.78 -1.82 1.55
N SER A 67 -5.21 -0.86 2.37
CA SER A 67 -6.41 -0.07 2.08
C SER A 67 -6.25 1.38 2.51
N PHE A 68 -6.94 2.27 1.81
CA PHE A 68 -6.98 3.69 2.13
C PHE A 68 -8.43 4.15 2.19
N THR A 69 -8.89 4.57 3.36
CA THR A 69 -10.27 5.01 3.58
C THR A 69 -10.29 6.12 4.62
N ASP A 70 -11.05 7.18 4.39
CA ASP A 70 -11.22 8.28 5.35
C ASP A 70 -9.87 8.85 5.84
N ALA A 71 -8.98 9.16 4.89
CA ALA A 71 -7.61 9.62 5.15
C ALA A 71 -6.76 8.67 6.03
N THR A 72 -7.17 7.40 6.16
CA THR A 72 -6.46 6.40 6.94
C THR A 72 -5.92 5.32 6.00
N MET A 73 -4.60 5.15 5.97
CA MET A 73 -3.91 4.08 5.28
C MET A 73 -3.67 2.91 6.24
N LYS A 74 -4.30 1.78 5.93
CA LYS A 74 -4.13 0.52 6.68
C LYS A 74 -3.17 -0.38 5.93
N ILE A 75 -2.09 -0.77 6.59
CA ILE A 75 -1.03 -1.62 6.02
C ILE A 75 -0.84 -2.81 6.97
N PRO A 76 -0.76 -4.07 6.47
CA PRO A 76 -0.37 -5.21 7.30
C PRO A 76 1.03 -5.02 7.89
N THR A 77 1.28 -5.56 9.08
CA THR A 77 2.62 -5.53 9.67
C THR A 77 3.60 -6.29 8.77
N PHE A 78 4.68 -5.61 8.41
CA PHE A 78 5.76 -6.13 7.61
C PHE A 78 6.99 -6.37 8.47
N VAL A 79 7.39 -7.65 8.55
CA VAL A 79 8.56 -8.08 9.31
C VAL A 79 9.75 -8.20 8.38
N VAL A 80 10.81 -7.46 8.70
CA VAL A 80 12.09 -7.51 7.99
C VAL A 80 13.03 -8.47 8.72
N GLU A 81 13.53 -9.46 7.97
CA GLU A 81 14.63 -10.35 8.33
C GLU A 81 15.76 -10.11 7.31
N ASP A 82 16.82 -9.43 7.73
CA ASP A 82 17.82 -8.75 6.87
C ASP A 82 18.25 -9.51 5.60
N CYS A 83 18.58 -10.80 5.72
CA CYS A 83 19.08 -11.59 4.59
C CYS A 83 17.97 -12.30 3.79
N ASN A 84 16.85 -12.61 4.44
CA ASN A 84 15.83 -13.49 3.88
C ASN A 84 14.76 -12.69 3.12
N THR A 85 14.34 -11.56 3.67
CA THR A 85 13.31 -10.68 3.10
C THR A 85 13.74 -10.15 1.72
N LYS A 86 14.98 -9.68 1.58
CA LYS A 86 15.50 -9.17 0.30
C LYS A 86 15.54 -10.24 -0.80
N ARG A 87 15.87 -11.49 -0.44
CA ARG A 87 15.92 -12.61 -1.39
C ARG A 87 14.51 -13.03 -1.80
N LEU A 88 13.58 -13.07 -0.84
CA LEU A 88 12.18 -13.39 -1.08
C LEU A 88 11.57 -12.43 -2.11
N PHE A 89 11.65 -11.11 -1.90
CA PHE A 89 11.08 -10.15 -2.84
C PHE A 89 11.72 -10.21 -4.23
N ARG A 90 13.03 -10.44 -4.33
CA ARG A 90 13.70 -10.61 -5.64
C ARG A 90 13.17 -11.83 -6.39
N ASN A 91 12.97 -12.95 -5.69
CA ASN A 91 12.43 -14.16 -6.30
C ASN A 91 10.96 -13.97 -6.71
N LEU A 92 10.16 -13.31 -5.86
CA LEU A 92 8.76 -13.01 -6.15
C LEU A 92 8.60 -12.05 -7.33
N ILE A 93 9.42 -10.99 -7.41
CA ILE A 93 9.42 -10.08 -8.58
C ILE A 93 9.85 -10.84 -9.84
N ALA A 94 10.88 -11.69 -9.76
CA ALA A 94 11.31 -12.49 -10.91
C ALA A 94 10.19 -13.43 -11.39
N TYR A 95 9.45 -14.02 -10.46
CA TYR A 95 8.28 -14.84 -10.76
C TYR A 95 7.18 -14.03 -11.46
N GLU A 96 6.81 -12.86 -10.94
CA GLU A 96 5.80 -11.98 -11.56
C GLU A 96 6.22 -11.46 -12.95
N LEU A 97 7.51 -11.23 -13.16
CA LEU A 97 8.02 -10.81 -14.48
C LEU A 97 8.02 -11.96 -15.49
N TYR A 98 8.31 -13.18 -15.04
CA TYR A 98 8.39 -14.38 -15.86
C TYR A 98 7.02 -14.91 -16.28
N GLU A 99 6.07 -15.04 -15.34
CA GLU A 99 4.72 -15.49 -15.65
C GLU A 99 3.87 -14.37 -16.26
N GLU A 100 3.05 -14.68 -17.27
CA GLU A 100 2.00 -13.75 -17.72
C GLU A 100 0.92 -13.66 -16.65
N GLY A 101 0.91 -12.57 -15.89
CA GLY A 101 -0.01 -12.44 -14.77
C GLY A 101 0.06 -11.08 -14.05
N SER A 102 -0.34 -11.12 -12.79
CA SER A 102 -0.51 -9.98 -11.89
C SER A 102 0.80 -9.35 -11.41
N THR A 103 0.72 -8.10 -10.96
CA THR A 103 1.84 -7.24 -10.54
C THR A 103 1.81 -6.90 -9.05
N TYR A 104 1.22 -7.76 -8.22
CA TYR A 104 0.97 -7.50 -6.79
C TYR A 104 2.25 -7.20 -6.00
N VAL A 105 3.31 -7.98 -6.22
CA VAL A 105 4.58 -7.86 -5.52
C VAL A 105 5.31 -6.60 -5.99
N ILE A 106 5.32 -6.34 -7.30
CA ILE A 106 5.92 -5.13 -7.87
C ILE A 106 5.23 -3.87 -7.33
N ASP A 107 3.89 -3.84 -7.33
CA ASP A 107 3.11 -2.72 -6.81
C ASP A 107 3.37 -2.50 -5.31
N TYR A 108 3.42 -3.58 -4.52
CA TYR A 108 3.75 -3.51 -3.10
C TYR A 108 5.15 -2.94 -2.86
N VAL A 109 6.16 -3.48 -3.55
CA VAL A 109 7.55 -3.01 -3.39
C VAL A 109 7.67 -1.55 -3.81
N THR A 110 7.00 -1.13 -4.87
CA THR A 110 7.00 0.27 -5.33
C THR A 110 6.32 1.20 -4.33
N LEU A 111 5.19 0.78 -3.75
CA LEU A 111 4.52 1.53 -2.68
C LEU A 111 5.43 1.68 -1.46
N MET A 112 6.05 0.59 -1.00
CA MET A 112 6.95 0.63 0.15
C MET A 112 8.19 1.50 -0.10
N ASP A 113 8.76 1.43 -1.31
CA ASP A 113 9.86 2.31 -1.74
C ASP A 113 9.44 3.78 -1.69
N SER A 114 8.23 4.11 -2.14
CA SER A 114 7.70 5.48 -2.12
C SER A 114 7.41 5.99 -0.70
N LEU A 115 6.95 5.12 0.19
CA LEU A 115 6.69 5.45 1.60
C LEU A 115 7.99 5.65 2.39
N ILE A 116 9.07 4.93 2.05
CA ILE A 116 10.31 4.85 2.84
C ILE A 116 11.46 5.56 2.12
N ASN A 117 11.47 6.90 2.20
CA ASN A 117 12.56 7.70 1.63
C ASN A 117 13.67 8.01 2.65
N SER A 118 13.41 7.86 3.95
CA SER A 118 14.33 8.23 5.02
C SER A 118 14.18 7.35 6.27
N ALA A 119 15.19 7.41 7.15
CA ALA A 119 15.11 6.76 8.47
C ALA A 119 13.96 7.28 9.33
N LYS A 120 13.50 8.53 9.10
CA LYS A 120 12.35 9.11 9.80
C LYS A 120 11.05 8.42 9.39
N ASP A 121 10.91 8.08 8.11
CA ASP A 121 9.75 7.34 7.59
C ASP A 121 9.71 5.92 8.18
N VAL A 122 10.88 5.26 8.28
CA VAL A 122 10.99 3.97 8.99
C VAL A 122 10.54 4.11 10.44
N GLN A 123 11.02 5.12 11.17
CA GLN A 123 10.62 5.34 12.56
C GLN A 123 9.11 5.56 12.71
N SER A 124 8.50 6.35 11.82
CA SER A 124 7.05 6.58 11.82
C SER A 124 6.27 5.28 11.57
N LEU A 125 6.64 4.49 10.56
CA LEU A 125 5.97 3.23 10.27
C LEU A 125 6.16 2.19 11.40
N ARG A 126 7.32 2.19 12.06
CA ARG A 126 7.56 1.36 13.26
C ARG A 126 6.71 1.82 14.44
N PHE A 127 6.56 3.13 14.64
CA PHE A 127 5.69 3.69 15.68
C PHE A 127 4.23 3.24 15.51
N HIS A 128 3.77 3.15 14.26
CA HIS A 128 2.44 2.64 13.92
C HIS A 128 2.36 1.10 13.88
N GLY A 129 3.44 0.36 14.18
CA GLY A 129 3.50 -1.11 14.14
C GLY A 129 3.32 -1.72 12.75
N ILE A 130 3.50 -0.90 11.70
CA ILE A 130 3.46 -1.35 10.30
C ILE A 130 4.76 -2.04 9.93
N MET A 131 5.88 -1.71 10.59
CA MET A 131 7.18 -2.30 10.31
C MET A 131 7.83 -2.82 11.58
N GLU A 132 8.40 -4.02 11.51
CA GLU A 132 9.19 -4.62 12.58
C GLU A 132 10.50 -5.14 12.00
N ASN A 133 11.61 -4.95 12.73
CA ASN A 133 12.87 -5.59 12.39
C ASN A 133 13.13 -6.70 13.41
N ILE A 134 13.31 -7.93 12.92
CA ILE A 134 13.74 -9.07 13.73
C ILE A 134 15.15 -9.41 13.27
N GLY A 135 16.11 -8.61 13.74
CA GLY A 135 17.52 -8.64 13.35
C GLY A 135 18.33 -7.68 14.20
#